data_AF-A0AAU3Q3M5-F1
#
_entry.id   AF-A0AAU3Q3M5-F1
#
_cell.length_a   1.000
_cell.length_b   1.000
_cell.length_c   1.000
_cell.angle_alpha   90.00
_cell.angle_beta   90.00
_cell.angle_gamma   90.00
#
_symmetry.space_group_name_H-M   'P 1'
#
loop_
_entity.id
_entity.type
_entity.pdbx_description
1 polymer ?
#
loop_
_entity_poly.entity_id
_entity_poly.type
_entity_poly.pdbx_seq_one_letter_code
_entity_poly.pdbx_strand_id
1 'polypeptide(L)'
;MDKKTSAILSYALGWVTGVVFLFVGKNDPDVKFHASQSIVFFGAVTVLNVVLSVLGSLLGALGIIFSLAGLALAVLAFVVWIMAMIQANKTGGVRAELPIVGKFTAPYADQLAAAVK
;
A
#
# COMPACT_ATOMS: atom_id res chain seq x y z
N MET A 1 -2.61 -1.11 -21.92
CA MET A 1 -3.35 -0.32 -20.93
C MET A 1 -2.61 0.98 -20.72
N ASP A 2 -3.28 2.11 -20.53
CA ASP A 2 -2.59 3.38 -20.31
C ASP A 2 -2.00 3.48 -18.88
N LYS A 3 -1.11 4.46 -18.68
CA LYS A 3 -0.43 4.73 -17.40
C LYS A 3 -1.42 4.94 -16.25
N LYS A 4 -2.44 5.77 -16.45
CA LYS A 4 -3.43 6.13 -15.43
C LYS A 4 -4.15 4.89 -14.93
N THR A 5 -4.67 4.08 -15.85
CA THR A 5 -5.38 2.85 -15.51
C THR A 5 -4.48 1.86 -14.76
N SER A 6 -3.22 1.73 -15.20
CA SER A 6 -2.25 0.84 -14.57
C SER A 6 -1.85 1.29 -13.15
N ALA A 7 -1.69 2.60 -12.95
CA ALA A 7 -1.41 3.18 -11.65
C ALA A 7 -2.56 2.98 -10.66
N ILE A 8 -3.82 3.13 -11.09
CA ILE A 8 -5.00 2.86 -10.24
C ILE A 8 -5.07 1.36 -9.90
N LEU A 9 -4.95 0.49 -10.90
CA LEU A 9 -5.09 -0.95 -10.71
C LEU A 9 -3.96 -1.56 -9.88
N SER A 10 -2.81 -0.90 -9.77
CA SER A 10 -1.74 -1.27 -8.83
C SER A 10 -2.24 -1.35 -7.38
N TYR A 11 -3.29 -0.62 -7.02
CA TYR A 11 -3.88 -0.62 -5.68
C TYR A 11 -5.14 -1.49 -5.55
N ALA A 12 -5.66 -2.09 -6.63
CA ALA A 12 -7.01 -2.67 -6.64
C ALA A 12 -7.22 -3.84 -5.65
N LEU A 13 -6.21 -4.70 -5.46
CA LEU A 13 -6.22 -5.82 -4.52
C LEU A 13 -5.03 -5.74 -3.56
N GLY A 14 -4.69 -4.52 -3.15
CA GLY A 14 -3.56 -4.25 -2.28
C GLY A 14 -2.21 -4.68 -2.88
N TRP A 15 -1.37 -5.32 -2.06
CA TRP A 15 -0.04 -5.73 -2.48
C TRP A 15 -0.06 -6.80 -3.60
N VAL A 16 -1.15 -7.57 -3.75
CA VAL A 16 -1.27 -8.59 -4.81
C VAL A 16 -1.25 -7.94 -6.20
N THR A 17 -2.11 -6.95 -6.44
CA THR A 17 -2.07 -6.20 -7.70
C THR A 17 -0.81 -5.34 -7.80
N GLY A 18 -0.26 -4.87 -6.68
CA GLY A 18 1.03 -4.21 -6.66
C GLY A 18 2.13 -5.10 -7.28
N VAL A 19 2.21 -6.38 -6.87
CA VAL A 19 3.17 -7.34 -7.45
C VAL A 19 2.92 -7.54 -8.94
N VAL A 20 1.67 -7.73 -9.37
CA VAL A 20 1.33 -7.90 -10.79
C VAL A 20 1.79 -6.70 -11.62
N PHE A 21 1.46 -5.48 -11.19
CA PHE A 21 1.80 -4.26 -11.92
C PHE A 21 3.26 -3.86 -11.81
N LEU A 22 4.01 -4.37 -10.82
CA LEU A 22 5.45 -4.20 -10.73
C LEU A 22 6.16 -4.84 -11.94
N PHE A 23 5.62 -5.95 -12.46
CA PHE A 23 6.18 -6.63 -13.63
C PHE A 23 5.47 -6.28 -14.93
N VAL A 24 4.13 -6.16 -14.92
CA VAL A 24 3.36 -5.79 -16.13
C VAL A 24 3.62 -4.35 -16.55
N GLY A 25 3.72 -3.43 -15.59
CA GLY A 25 3.96 -2.01 -15.80
C GLY A 25 5.42 -1.59 -15.77
N LYS A 26 6.38 -2.54 -15.76
CA LYS A 26 7.79 -2.27 -15.43
C LYS A 26 8.52 -1.26 -16.33
N ASN A 27 8.05 -1.10 -17.56
CA ASN A 27 8.61 -0.17 -18.54
C ASN A 27 8.13 1.28 -18.34
N ASP A 28 7.13 1.50 -17.46
CA ASP A 28 6.65 2.82 -17.09
C ASP A 28 7.08 3.12 -15.64
N PRO A 29 7.99 4.09 -15.41
CA PRO A 29 8.52 4.35 -14.08
C PRO A 29 7.45 4.82 -13.08
N ASP A 30 6.39 5.49 -13.55
CA ASP A 30 5.31 5.95 -12.68
C ASP A 30 4.44 4.77 -12.23
N VAL A 31 4.07 3.88 -13.18
CA VAL A 31 3.32 2.66 -12.85
C VAL A 31 4.14 1.76 -11.92
N LYS A 32 5.44 1.61 -12.20
CA LYS A 32 6.35 0.83 -11.36
C LYS A 32 6.45 1.38 -9.93
N PHE A 33 6.45 2.71 -9.78
CA PHE A 33 6.38 3.35 -8.47
C PHE A 33 5.06 3.07 -7.75
N HIS A 34 3.90 3.25 -8.41
CA HIS A 34 2.60 2.99 -7.77
C HIS A 34 2.43 1.51 -7.37
N ALA A 35 2.91 0.58 -8.20
CA ALA A 35 2.98 -0.84 -7.90
C ALA A 35 3.83 -1.12 -6.66
N SER A 36 5.05 -0.56 -6.62
CA SER A 36 5.97 -0.72 -5.48
C SER A 36 5.40 -0.10 -4.19
N GLN A 37 4.80 1.08 -4.29
CA GLN A 37 4.17 1.77 -3.18
C GLN A 37 2.97 0.99 -2.63
N SER A 38 2.19 0.34 -3.49
CA SER A 38 1.12 -0.58 -3.08
C SER A 38 1.68 -1.78 -2.30
N ILE A 39 2.73 -2.43 -2.80
CA ILE A 39 3.38 -3.56 -2.11
C ILE A 39 3.88 -3.16 -0.73
N VAL A 40 4.63 -2.05 -0.64
CA VAL A 40 5.20 -1.56 0.62
C VAL A 40 4.09 -1.24 1.62
N PHE A 41 3.09 -0.46 1.21
CA PHE A 41 2.04 -0.01 2.10
C PHE A 41 1.17 -1.17 2.61
N PHE A 42 0.62 -1.97 1.71
CA PHE A 42 -0.25 -3.06 2.11
C PHE A 42 0.50 -4.20 2.79
N GLY A 43 1.74 -4.48 2.39
CA GLY A 43 2.61 -5.42 3.09
C GLY A 43 2.85 -4.99 4.55
N ALA A 44 3.17 -3.72 4.79
CA ALA A 44 3.32 -3.19 6.14
C ALA A 44 2.02 -3.28 6.95
N VAL A 45 0.88 -2.93 6.35
CA VAL A 45 -0.44 -3.06 7.00
C VAL A 45 -0.74 -4.51 7.34
N THR A 46 -0.46 -5.48 6.46
CA THR A 46 -0.63 -6.91 6.73
C THR A 46 0.23 -7.36 7.90
N VAL A 47 1.52 -7.01 7.92
CA VAL A 47 2.45 -7.36 9.01
C VAL A 47 1.96 -6.79 10.34
N LEU A 48 1.58 -5.51 10.38
CA LEU A 48 1.06 -4.88 11.59
C LEU A 48 -0.23 -5.55 12.10
N ASN A 49 -1.16 -5.91 11.21
CA ASN A 49 -2.36 -6.64 11.60
C ASN A 49 -2.06 -8.01 12.21
N VAL A 50 -1.12 -8.76 11.64
CA VAL A 50 -0.68 -10.05 12.19
C VAL A 50 -0.08 -9.86 13.58
N VAL A 51 0.81 -8.88 13.76
CA VAL A 51 1.43 -8.59 15.06
C VAL A 51 0.38 -8.22 16.11
N LEU A 52 -0.56 -7.31 15.78
CA LEU A 52 -1.63 -6.91 16.70
C LEU A 52 -2.53 -8.10 17.06
N SER A 53 -2.85 -8.96 16.10
CA SER A 53 -3.67 -10.15 16.33
C SER A 53 -2.99 -11.16 17.25
N VAL A 54 -1.70 -11.41 17.05
CA VAL A 54 -0.91 -12.29 17.92
C VAL A 54 -0.80 -11.71 19.33
N LEU A 55 -0.48 -10.42 19.48
CA LEU A 55 -0.40 -9.80 20.81
C LEU A 55 -1.74 -9.80 21.54
N GLY A 56 -2.84 -9.53 20.81
CA GLY A 56 -4.19 -9.59 21.37
C GLY A 56 -4.58 -10.98 21.86
N SER A 57 -4.23 -12.04 21.13
CA SER A 57 -4.58 -13.41 21.50
C SER A 57 -3.84 -13.91 22.75
N LEU A 58 -2.62 -13.41 23.00
CA LEU A 58 -1.82 -13.78 24.17
C LEU A 58 -2.33 -13.18 25.48
N LEU A 59 -3.14 -12.11 25.42
CA LEU A 59 -3.49 -11.29 26.58
C LEU A 59 -4.94 -11.48 27.07
N GLY A 60 -5.70 -12.39 26.45
CA GLY A 60 -7.08 -12.68 26.84
C GLY A 60 -7.96 -11.43 26.84
N ALA A 61 -8.63 -11.14 27.98
CA ALA A 61 -9.52 -9.98 28.10
C ALA A 61 -8.80 -8.61 27.92
N LEU A 62 -7.50 -8.51 28.22
CA LEU A 62 -6.71 -7.30 27.97
C LEU A 62 -6.38 -7.11 26.47
N GLY A 63 -6.64 -8.13 25.64
CA GLY A 63 -6.48 -8.08 24.19
C GLY A 63 -7.38 -7.04 23.49
N ILE A 64 -8.41 -6.51 24.17
CA ILE A 64 -9.32 -5.50 23.60
C ILE A 64 -8.57 -4.26 23.10
N ILE A 65 -7.49 -3.85 23.76
CA ILE A 65 -6.68 -2.69 23.33
C ILE A 65 -6.06 -2.94 21.96
N PHE A 66 -5.58 -4.16 21.71
CA PHE A 66 -4.99 -4.55 20.43
C PHE A 66 -6.04 -4.67 19.33
N SER A 67 -7.25 -5.15 19.66
CA SER A 67 -8.38 -5.15 18.73
C SER A 67 -8.78 -3.73 18.32
N LEU A 68 -8.83 -2.78 19.27
CA LEU A 68 -9.10 -1.38 18.99
C LEU A 68 -8.00 -0.73 18.15
N ALA A 69 -6.73 -1.04 18.42
CA ALA A 69 -5.61 -0.59 17.60
C ALA A 69 -5.67 -1.17 16.18
N GLY A 70 -6.06 -2.44 16.03
CA GLY A 70 -6.28 -3.09 14.74
C GLY A 70 -7.41 -2.42 13.94
N LEU A 71 -8.52 -2.08 14.61
CA LEU A 71 -9.61 -1.33 14.00
C LEU A 71 -9.15 0.05 13.52
N ALA A 72 -8.39 0.79 14.35
CA ALA A 72 -7.85 2.09 13.99
C ALA A 72 -6.90 1.99 12.79
N LEU A 73 -6.02 0.97 12.76
CA LEU A 73 -5.14 0.68 11.64
C LEU A 73 -5.93 0.36 10.36
N ALA A 74 -6.98 -0.45 10.46
CA ALA A 74 -7.83 -0.80 9.31
C ALA A 74 -8.53 0.43 8.72
N VAL A 75 -9.06 1.32 9.57
CA VAL A 75 -9.68 2.57 9.13
C VAL A 75 -8.65 3.47 8.44
N LEU A 76 -7.49 3.70 9.06
CA LEU A 76 -6.42 4.49 8.46
C LEU A 76 -5.98 3.89 7.11
N ALA A 77 -5.81 2.57 7.06
CA ALA A 77 -5.38 1.88 5.86
C ALA A 77 -6.40 2.03 4.73
N PHE A 78 -7.69 1.91 5.04
CA PHE A 78 -8.77 2.10 4.09
C PHE A 78 -8.81 3.54 3.55
N VAL A 79 -8.67 4.55 4.42
CA VAL A 79 -8.63 5.96 3.98
C VAL A 79 -7.43 6.21 3.05
N VAL A 80 -6.23 5.76 3.42
CA VAL A 80 -5.02 5.90 2.59
C VAL A 80 -5.17 5.15 1.26
N TRP A 81 -5.77 3.97 1.26
CA TRP A 81 -6.03 3.19 0.05
C TRP A 81 -6.91 3.95 -0.95
N ILE A 82 -8.04 4.47 -0.50
CA ILE A 82 -8.94 5.25 -1.34
C ILE A 82 -8.23 6.52 -1.86
N MET A 83 -7.48 7.21 -0.98
CA MET A 83 -6.68 8.36 -1.39
C MET A 83 -5.62 8.01 -2.43
N ALA A 84 -4.99 6.84 -2.36
CA ALA A 84 -4.02 6.38 -3.35
C ALA A 84 -4.64 6.31 -4.76
N MET A 85 -5.81 5.69 -4.86
CA MET A 85 -6.53 5.55 -6.14
C MET A 85 -7.03 6.90 -6.66
N ILE A 86 -7.55 7.76 -5.77
CA ILE A 86 -7.97 9.12 -6.13
C ILE A 86 -6.77 9.92 -6.65
N GLN A 87 -5.63 9.85 -5.98
CA GLN A 87 -4.43 10.58 -6.36
C GLN A 87 -3.87 10.09 -7.69
N ALA A 88 -3.78 8.76 -7.89
CA ALA A 88 -3.38 8.17 -9.17
C ALA A 88 -4.34 8.60 -10.30
N ASN A 89 -5.64 8.67 -10.05
CA ASN A 89 -6.62 9.14 -11.03
C ASN A 89 -6.45 10.65 -11.34
N LYS A 90 -6.30 11.49 -10.32
CA LYS A 90 -6.18 12.96 -10.45
C LYS A 90 -4.91 13.38 -11.18
N THR A 91 -3.81 12.65 -10.98
CA THR A 91 -2.51 12.93 -11.59
C THR A 91 -2.35 12.33 -12.99
N GLY A 92 -3.34 11.58 -13.48
CA GLY A 92 -3.19 10.82 -14.71
C GLY A 92 -2.19 9.66 -14.61
N GLY A 93 -1.95 9.16 -13.39
CA GLY A 93 -1.02 8.07 -13.09
C GLY A 93 0.43 8.49 -13.01
N VAL A 94 0.74 9.79 -13.04
CA VAL A 94 2.09 10.29 -12.72
C VAL A 94 2.39 9.97 -11.26
N ARG A 95 3.64 9.60 -10.97
CA ARG A 95 4.14 9.31 -9.63
C ARG A 95 3.57 10.28 -8.60
N ALA A 96 2.89 9.72 -7.62
CA ALA A 96 2.40 10.46 -6.47
C ALA A 96 2.50 9.63 -5.19
N GLU A 97 3.11 10.23 -4.17
CA GLU A 97 3.25 9.61 -2.86
C GLU A 97 1.88 9.48 -2.16
N LEU A 98 1.75 8.47 -1.30
CA LEU A 98 0.55 8.31 -0.49
C LEU A 98 0.36 9.53 0.44
N PRO A 99 -0.85 10.10 0.51
CA PRO A 99 -1.13 11.10 1.54
C PRO A 99 -0.98 10.47 2.94
N ILE A 100 -0.61 11.28 3.93
CA ILE A 100 -0.39 10.89 5.34
C ILE A 100 0.88 10.06 5.56
N VAL A 101 1.10 9.01 4.77
CA VAL A 101 2.16 8.01 5.01
C VAL A 101 3.28 8.02 3.96
N GLY A 102 3.19 8.87 2.92
CA GLY A 102 4.12 8.93 1.79
C GLY A 102 5.59 9.03 2.19
N LYS A 103 5.92 9.91 3.14
CA LYS A 103 7.28 10.05 3.68
C LYS A 103 7.89 8.76 4.25
N PHE A 104 7.04 7.82 4.69
CA PHE A 104 7.47 6.52 5.21
C PHE A 104 7.45 5.44 4.14
N THR A 105 6.54 5.49 3.17
CA THR A 105 6.40 4.45 2.14
C THR A 105 7.23 4.70 0.89
N ALA A 106 7.37 5.95 0.47
CA ALA A 106 8.00 6.33 -0.80
C ALA A 106 9.47 5.92 -0.91
N PRO A 107 10.33 6.06 0.13
CA PRO A 107 11.72 5.61 0.03
C PRO A 107 11.85 4.11 -0.24
N TYR A 108 11.02 3.28 0.41
CA TYR A 108 11.02 1.83 0.17
C TYR A 108 10.36 1.46 -1.16
N ALA A 109 9.37 2.23 -1.60
CA ALA A 109 8.77 2.06 -2.93
C ALA A 109 9.81 2.32 -4.03
N ASP A 110 10.65 3.34 -3.87
CA ASP A 110 11.75 3.64 -4.79
C ASP A 110 12.80 2.54 -4.82
N GLN A 111 13.20 2.04 -3.65
CA GLN A 111 14.14 0.91 -3.55
C GLN A 111 13.58 -0.34 -4.25
N LEU A 112 12.31 -0.67 -4.00
CA LEU A 112 11.66 -1.83 -4.62
C LEU A 112 11.51 -1.66 -6.14
N ALA A 113 11.11 -0.47 -6.60
CA ALA A 113 11.02 -0.17 -8.02
C ALA A 113 12.39 -0.30 -8.72
N ALA A 114 13.46 0.16 -8.07
CA ALA A 114 14.83 0.06 -8.58
C ALA A 114 15.36 -1.39 -8.60
N ALA A 115 14.90 -2.24 -7.69
CA ALA A 115 15.32 -3.64 -7.60
C ALA A 115 14.78 -4.51 -8.76
N VAL A 116 13.67 -4.11 -9.40
CA VAL A 116 13.06 -4.84 -10.51
C VAL A 116 13.47 -4.24 -11.87
N LYS A 117 14.12 -5.07 -12.69
CA LYS A 117 14.64 -4.76 -14.03
C LYS A 117 13.63 -5.00 -15.17
#